data_AF-A0A3N5L9D4-F1
#
_entry.id   AF-A0A3N5L9D4-F1
#
_cell.length_a   1.000
_cell.length_b   1.000
_cell.length_c   1.000
_cell.angle_alpha   90.00
_cell.angle_beta   90.00
_cell.angle_gamma   90.00
#
_symmetry.space_group_name_H-M   'P 1'
#
loop_
_entity.id
_entity.type
_entity.pdbx_description
1 polymer ?
#
loop_
_entity_poly.entity_id
_entity_poly.type
_entity_poly.pdbx_seq_one_letter_code
_entity_poly.pdbx_strand_id
1 'polypeptide(L)'
;MINTKRNSFLKSFRFKVILASILVIAAVVILYFIFWHNPGNSLRTDKQNNSENKGDTSKVISTELQNSSQLLDKNIDSVLMSFGIKKDWITTTLAGTKQVKTKTDQQKKTSINAEWFAKSVLIPKDLTSAEVNLDLTNLIKSSGLYSIVNEDIRTTDIDITVFKDSVSAAGQPLARISVNHTDKITRESGTLVIVLSNLSELKTEQLEEIINSTSEFSFILPRNLEDIELQNKLIHDKKDLIINLSVGEKEAVETDFSLDMEDKEIKQRVKSFNVDFPSVKYVLLSTTDPNIQKDKIYNKLAEEFAKFDVKTIPDTLFFKFPDVEINSSKVQSVINTLKAKASNSGKVITVLFMDYDAFKNFYSEVLTLKKQGFKFYNFSQFLTKESDRQKKEKLLKERQEEDAKKKKDVKPADKNKKPVQKKTTDTKDTKKKQTTTNKK
;
A
#
# COMPACT_ATOMS: atom_id res chain seq x y z
N MET A 1 44.43 35.55 23.97
CA MET A 1 44.02 34.47 23.03
C MET A 1 43.86 33.08 23.68
N ILE A 2 44.68 32.70 24.68
CA ILE A 2 44.69 31.33 25.25
C ILE A 2 43.35 30.90 25.90
N ASN A 3 42.75 31.76 26.74
CA ASN A 3 41.52 31.42 27.50
C ASN A 3 40.34 31.01 26.61
N THR A 4 40.22 31.58 25.40
CA THR A 4 39.13 31.28 24.46
C THR A 4 39.16 29.83 24.00
N LYS A 5 40.35 29.30 23.68
CA LYS A 5 40.53 27.88 23.29
C LYS A 5 40.24 26.92 24.44
N ARG A 6 40.59 27.28 25.69
CA ARG A 6 40.32 26.43 26.86
C ARG A 6 38.82 26.30 27.12
N ASN A 7 38.06 27.38 26.95
CA ASN A 7 36.60 27.35 27.13
C ASN A 7 35.86 26.60 26.00
N SER A 8 36.32 26.65 24.74
CA SER A 8 35.71 25.84 23.67
C SER A 8 35.97 24.34 23.85
N PHE A 9 37.18 23.96 24.30
CA PHE A 9 37.50 22.56 24.61
C PHE A 9 36.64 22.01 25.76
N LEU A 10 36.50 22.76 26.86
CA LEU A 10 35.68 22.34 28.00
C LEU A 10 34.19 22.21 27.63
N LYS A 11 33.65 23.06 26.75
CA LYS A 11 32.28 22.91 26.23
C LYS A 11 32.11 21.63 25.39
N SER A 12 33.03 21.35 24.46
CA SER A 12 32.93 20.14 23.62
C SER A 12 33.14 18.85 24.42
N PHE A 13 34.01 18.88 25.44
CA PHE A 13 34.21 17.74 26.35
C PHE A 13 32.96 17.45 27.17
N ARG A 14 32.34 18.47 27.80
CA ARG A 14 31.07 18.29 28.54
C ARG A 14 29.95 17.75 27.65
N PHE A 15 29.83 18.24 26.41
CA PHE A 15 28.83 17.73 25.46
C PHE A 15 29.06 16.24 25.10
N LYS A 16 30.31 15.84 24.85
CA LYS A 16 30.67 14.44 24.59
C LYS A 16 30.39 13.52 25.78
N VAL A 17 30.66 13.98 27.01
CA VAL A 17 30.34 13.22 28.23
C VAL A 17 28.83 13.05 28.39
N ILE A 18 28.03 14.11 28.21
CA ILE A 18 26.56 14.04 28.27
C ILE A 18 26.01 13.05 27.22
N LEU A 19 26.52 13.12 25.98
CA LEU A 19 26.10 12.22 24.91
C LEU A 19 26.44 10.74 25.23
N ALA A 20 27.62 10.47 25.80
CA ALA A 20 28.01 9.14 26.25
C ALA A 20 27.11 8.63 27.40
N SER A 21 26.78 9.48 28.38
CA SER A 21 25.87 9.12 29.47
C SER A 21 24.48 8.73 28.96
N ILE A 22 23.93 9.49 27.99
CA ILE A 22 22.63 9.17 27.36
C ILE A 22 22.70 7.82 26.63
N LEU A 23 23.80 7.54 25.93
CA LEU A 23 24.01 6.27 25.21
C LEU A 23 24.09 5.07 26.16
N VAL A 24 24.75 5.23 27.32
CA VAL A 24 24.79 4.20 28.37
C VAL A 24 23.39 3.97 28.98
N ILE A 25 22.64 5.03 29.27
CA ILE A 25 21.27 4.92 29.80
C ILE A 25 20.37 4.21 28.79
N ALA A 26 20.44 4.56 27.50
CA ALA A 26 19.68 3.89 26.44
C ALA A 26 20.04 2.40 26.34
N ALA A 27 21.32 2.04 26.40
CA ALA A 27 21.76 0.64 26.39
C ALA A 27 21.23 -0.15 27.61
N VAL A 28 21.21 0.46 28.80
CA VAL A 28 20.64 -0.15 30.02
C VAL A 28 19.12 -0.34 29.90
N VAL A 29 18.39 0.63 29.35
CA VAL A 29 16.94 0.52 29.12
C VAL A 29 16.62 -0.57 28.10
N ILE A 30 17.40 -0.69 27.02
CA ILE A 30 17.25 -1.75 26.01
C ILE A 30 17.54 -3.13 26.64
N LEU A 31 18.62 -3.27 27.41
CA LEU A 31 18.93 -4.51 28.14
C LEU A 31 17.83 -4.88 29.14
N TYR A 32 17.30 -3.90 29.88
CA TYR A 32 16.19 -4.11 30.81
C TYR A 32 14.94 -4.64 30.08
N PHE A 33 14.54 -4.04 28.96
CA PHE A 33 13.43 -4.54 28.16
C PHE A 33 13.67 -5.97 27.64
N ILE A 34 14.86 -6.28 27.14
CA ILE A 34 15.22 -7.63 26.65
C ILE A 34 15.15 -8.68 27.78
N PHE A 35 15.53 -8.32 29.01
CA PHE A 35 15.57 -9.24 30.15
C PHE A 35 14.22 -9.35 30.91
N TRP A 36 13.38 -8.31 30.88
CA TRP A 36 12.13 -8.24 31.66
C TRP A 36 10.84 -8.40 30.82
N HIS A 37 10.93 -8.44 29.49
CA HIS A 37 9.83 -8.80 28.59
C HIS A 37 10.06 -10.12 27.81
N ASN A 38 10.99 -10.97 28.27
CA ASN A 38 11.08 -12.39 27.89
C ASN A 38 10.61 -13.29 29.05
N PRO A 39 9.29 -13.55 29.20
CA PRO A 39 8.77 -14.48 30.21
C PRO A 39 9.01 -15.94 29.78
N GLY A 40 10.27 -16.38 29.79
CA GLY A 40 10.66 -17.63 29.12
C GLY A 40 11.98 -18.26 29.57
N ASN A 41 12.38 -18.13 30.85
CA ASN A 41 13.51 -18.91 31.40
C ASN A 41 13.47 -19.01 32.94
N SER A 42 12.43 -19.65 33.50
CA SER A 42 12.45 -20.17 34.87
C SER A 42 12.90 -21.63 34.86
N LEU A 43 14.11 -21.91 35.35
CA LEU A 43 14.58 -23.29 35.53
C LEU A 43 13.71 -23.99 36.58
N ARG A 44 12.87 -24.92 36.14
CA ARG A 44 12.06 -25.77 37.02
C ARG A 44 12.67 -27.17 37.10
N THR A 45 13.63 -27.35 38.03
CA THR A 45 14.27 -28.64 38.30
C THR A 45 13.44 -29.51 39.24
N ASP A 46 12.27 -29.95 38.78
CA ASP A 46 11.44 -30.89 39.51
C ASP A 46 11.85 -32.34 39.19
N LYS A 47 12.60 -32.98 40.11
CA LYS A 47 12.80 -34.44 40.12
C LYS A 47 11.56 -35.13 40.67
N GLN A 48 10.86 -35.93 39.87
CA GLN A 48 10.04 -37.01 40.43
C GLN A 48 10.02 -38.27 39.55
N ASN A 49 9.82 -39.40 40.24
CA ASN A 49 10.25 -40.74 39.82
C ASN A 49 9.41 -41.37 38.70
N ASN A 50 9.98 -42.44 38.12
CA ASN A 50 9.35 -43.38 37.20
C ASN A 50 7.91 -43.76 37.56
N SER A 51 7.09 -43.93 36.52
CA SER A 51 6.16 -45.05 36.43
C SER A 51 6.21 -45.60 35.00
N GLU A 52 6.42 -46.90 34.83
CA GLU A 52 6.34 -47.52 33.51
C GLU A 52 4.88 -47.66 33.10
N ASN A 53 4.50 -47.12 31.93
CA ASN A 53 3.29 -47.55 31.26
C ASN A 53 3.46 -47.51 29.73
N LYS A 54 3.76 -48.67 29.14
CA LYS A 54 3.95 -48.84 27.68
C LYS A 54 2.59 -48.93 26.99
N GLY A 55 1.96 -47.78 26.72
CA GLY A 55 0.65 -47.71 26.07
C GLY A 55 0.45 -46.46 25.19
N ASP A 56 0.48 -46.65 23.87
CA ASP A 56 -0.16 -45.82 22.82
C ASP A 56 0.09 -44.29 22.78
N THR A 57 1.12 -43.77 23.46
CA THR A 57 1.51 -42.34 23.43
C THR A 57 1.81 -41.80 22.01
N SER A 58 2.12 -42.68 21.06
CA SER A 58 2.38 -42.31 19.66
C SER A 58 1.20 -41.61 18.97
N LYS A 59 -0.05 -41.93 19.34
CA LYS A 59 -1.24 -41.33 18.70
C LYS A 59 -1.50 -39.92 19.19
N VAL A 60 -1.48 -39.70 20.51
CA VAL A 60 -1.79 -38.39 21.12
C VAL A 60 -0.83 -37.31 20.62
N ILE A 61 0.47 -37.60 20.62
CA ILE A 61 1.52 -36.69 20.14
C ILE A 61 1.34 -36.38 18.64
N SER A 62 0.88 -37.35 17.84
CA SER A 62 0.64 -37.12 16.40
C SER A 62 -0.52 -36.15 16.15
N THR A 63 -1.61 -36.24 16.92
CA THR A 63 -2.78 -35.36 16.79
C THR A 63 -2.45 -33.92 17.17
N GLU A 64 -1.67 -33.71 18.24
CA GLU A 64 -1.27 -32.38 18.70
C GLU A 64 -0.37 -31.68 17.68
N LEU A 65 0.67 -32.36 17.18
CA LEU A 65 1.51 -31.82 16.09
C LEU A 65 0.71 -31.51 14.82
N GLN A 66 -0.24 -32.37 14.46
CA GLN A 66 -1.08 -32.19 13.28
C GLN A 66 -2.01 -30.97 13.42
N ASN A 67 -2.53 -30.73 14.62
CA ASN A 67 -3.30 -29.52 14.93
C ASN A 67 -2.42 -28.26 14.85
N SER A 68 -1.22 -28.27 15.43
CA SER A 68 -0.26 -27.15 15.33
C SER A 68 0.12 -26.85 13.87
N SER A 69 0.36 -27.89 13.07
CA SER A 69 0.64 -27.76 11.63
C SER A 69 -0.52 -27.08 10.88
N GLN A 70 -1.76 -27.52 11.10
CA GLN A 70 -2.93 -26.93 10.43
C GLN A 70 -3.24 -25.51 10.89
N LEU A 71 -2.95 -25.18 12.15
CA LEU A 71 -3.12 -23.83 12.68
C LEU A 71 -2.11 -22.87 12.06
N LEU A 72 -0.83 -23.26 12.00
CA LEU A 72 0.22 -22.45 11.37
C LEU A 72 -0.04 -22.23 9.88
N ASP A 73 -0.42 -23.29 9.15
CA ASP A 73 -0.79 -23.25 7.72
C ASP A 73 -1.90 -22.22 7.42
N LYS A 74 -2.98 -22.26 8.20
CA LYS A 74 -4.12 -21.31 8.09
C LYS A 74 -3.75 -19.89 8.51
N ASN A 75 -2.93 -19.73 9.55
CA ASN A 75 -2.52 -18.41 10.02
C ASN A 75 -1.58 -17.71 9.02
N ILE A 76 -0.71 -18.46 8.34
CA ILE A 76 0.10 -17.96 7.22
C ILE A 76 -0.81 -17.50 6.08
N ASP A 77 -1.78 -18.32 5.66
CA ASP A 77 -2.76 -17.92 4.64
C ASP A 77 -3.50 -16.63 5.03
N SER A 78 -3.89 -16.48 6.30
CA SER A 78 -4.52 -15.26 6.84
C SER A 78 -3.61 -14.02 6.75
N VAL A 79 -2.34 -14.15 7.16
CA VAL A 79 -1.35 -13.06 7.03
C VAL A 79 -1.16 -12.67 5.57
N LEU A 80 -1.00 -13.63 4.65
CA LEU A 80 -0.86 -13.37 3.23
C LEU A 80 -2.10 -12.66 2.65
N MET A 81 -3.31 -13.14 2.98
CA MET A 81 -4.56 -12.51 2.56
C MET A 81 -4.73 -11.08 3.08
N SER A 82 -4.16 -10.74 4.24
CA SER A 82 -4.16 -9.36 4.76
C SER A 82 -3.37 -8.37 3.89
N PHE A 83 -2.40 -8.85 3.10
CA PHE A 83 -1.71 -8.05 2.06
C PHE A 83 -2.45 -8.01 0.72
N GLY A 84 -3.62 -8.62 0.60
CA GLY A 84 -4.39 -8.75 -0.65
C GLY A 84 -3.94 -9.91 -1.55
N ILE A 85 -3.13 -10.85 -1.04
CA ILE A 85 -2.70 -12.04 -1.78
C ILE A 85 -3.87 -13.01 -1.87
N LYS A 86 -4.26 -13.39 -3.09
CA LYS A 86 -5.40 -14.30 -3.30
C LYS A 86 -5.00 -15.76 -3.11
N LYS A 87 -5.97 -16.60 -2.76
CA LYS A 87 -5.74 -18.03 -2.44
C LYS A 87 -5.17 -18.83 -3.63
N ASP A 88 -5.55 -18.47 -4.86
CA ASP A 88 -5.00 -19.04 -6.09
C ASP A 88 -3.52 -18.69 -6.35
N TRP A 89 -2.96 -17.72 -5.61
CA TRP A 89 -1.54 -17.35 -5.68
C TRP A 89 -0.68 -18.11 -4.64
N ILE A 90 -1.30 -18.95 -3.81
CA ILE A 90 -0.67 -19.71 -2.71
C ILE A 90 -0.70 -21.21 -3.03
N THR A 91 0.38 -21.74 -3.60
CA THR A 91 0.52 -23.18 -3.85
C THR A 91 1.07 -23.88 -2.61
N THR A 92 0.25 -24.66 -1.92
CA THR A 92 0.66 -25.41 -0.71
C THR A 92 0.89 -26.89 -1.03
N THR A 93 2.09 -27.40 -0.74
CA THR A 93 2.44 -28.82 -0.79
C THR A 93 2.51 -29.37 0.63
N LEU A 94 1.68 -30.37 0.97
CA LEU A 94 1.64 -30.96 2.31
C LEU A 94 2.56 -32.20 2.43
N ALA A 95 2.90 -32.56 3.66
CA ALA A 95 3.55 -33.83 3.97
C ALA A 95 2.81 -35.03 3.34
N GLY A 96 3.56 -35.95 2.71
CA GLY A 96 3.05 -37.23 2.23
C GLY A 96 2.29 -37.26 0.89
N THR A 97 1.94 -36.12 0.26
CA THR A 97 1.06 -36.12 -0.94
C THR A 97 1.74 -36.59 -2.26
N LYS A 98 2.99 -37.08 -2.22
CA LYS A 98 3.68 -37.65 -3.40
C LYS A 98 3.57 -39.17 -3.46
N GLN A 99 2.45 -39.70 -3.98
CA GLN A 99 2.43 -41.07 -4.51
C GLN A 99 3.24 -41.15 -5.82
N VAL A 100 4.56 -41.34 -5.69
CA VAL A 100 5.42 -41.67 -6.83
C VAL A 100 5.09 -43.08 -7.31
N LYS A 101 4.33 -43.19 -8.41
CA LYS A 101 4.07 -44.46 -9.12
C LYS A 101 5.25 -44.88 -10.00
N THR A 102 6.42 -45.14 -9.39
CA THR A 102 7.52 -45.82 -10.07
C THR A 102 7.20 -47.31 -10.21
N LYS A 103 7.11 -47.79 -11.46
CA LYS A 103 7.02 -49.22 -11.80
C LYS A 103 8.41 -49.86 -11.80
N THR A 104 8.97 -50.12 -10.64
CA THR A 104 10.07 -51.10 -10.47
C THR A 104 10.18 -51.54 -9.01
N ASP A 105 10.26 -52.84 -8.78
CA ASP A 105 10.58 -53.38 -7.47
C ASP A 105 12.08 -53.22 -7.19
N GLN A 106 12.42 -52.41 -6.19
CA GLN A 106 13.13 -52.88 -4.98
C GLN A 106 13.30 -51.72 -3.98
N GLN A 107 13.23 -52.06 -2.69
CA GLN A 107 13.54 -51.19 -1.54
C GLN A 107 12.93 -49.77 -1.56
N LYS A 108 11.62 -49.67 -1.30
CA LYS A 108 11.00 -48.41 -0.85
C LYS A 108 11.52 -48.01 0.53
N LYS A 109 12.62 -47.27 0.59
CA LYS A 109 12.87 -46.35 1.71
C LYS A 109 11.86 -45.22 1.61
N THR A 110 10.79 -45.29 2.39
CA THR A 110 9.83 -44.21 2.52
C THR A 110 10.49 -43.05 3.26
N SER A 111 11.13 -42.14 2.52
CA SER A 111 11.55 -40.85 3.05
C SER A 111 10.30 -40.04 3.39
N ILE A 112 9.83 -40.14 4.63
CA ILE A 112 8.81 -39.24 5.16
C ILE A 112 9.43 -37.85 5.16
N ASN A 113 8.99 -36.98 4.24
CA ASN A 113 9.29 -35.56 4.35
C ASN A 113 8.62 -35.07 5.63
N ALA A 114 9.41 -34.79 6.67
CA ALA A 114 8.93 -34.29 7.96
C ALA A 114 8.54 -32.80 7.92
N GLU A 115 8.78 -32.14 6.79
CA GLU A 115 8.21 -30.83 6.46
C GLU A 115 6.67 -30.94 6.41
N TRP A 116 6.01 -30.35 7.39
CA TRP A 116 4.56 -30.24 7.52
C TRP A 116 3.93 -29.70 6.22
N PHE A 117 4.50 -28.61 5.70
CA PHE A 117 4.14 -28.01 4.42
C PHE A 117 5.29 -27.21 3.80
N ALA A 118 5.24 -27.08 2.47
CA ALA A 118 5.99 -26.09 1.72
C ALA A 118 4.99 -25.22 0.91
N LYS A 119 4.97 -23.92 1.16
CA LYS A 119 4.18 -22.93 0.40
C LYS A 119 5.07 -22.23 -0.63
N SER A 120 4.59 -22.15 -1.87
CA SER A 120 5.09 -21.22 -2.88
C SER A 120 4.03 -20.14 -3.09
N VAL A 121 4.36 -18.91 -2.76
CA VAL A 121 3.50 -17.72 -2.83
C VAL A 121 3.98 -16.85 -3.98
N LEU A 122 3.06 -16.38 -4.80
CA LEU A 122 3.32 -15.32 -5.78
C LEU A 122 2.83 -13.97 -5.23
N ILE A 123 3.68 -12.95 -5.30
CA ILE A 123 3.35 -11.55 -4.97
C ILE A 123 3.54 -10.63 -6.18
N PRO A 124 2.75 -9.54 -6.30
CA PRO A 124 2.96 -8.55 -7.34
C PRO A 124 4.15 -7.64 -7.02
N LYS A 125 4.71 -6.97 -8.02
CA LYS A 125 5.84 -6.02 -7.84
C LYS A 125 5.52 -4.73 -7.06
N ASP A 126 4.26 -4.50 -6.68
CA ASP A 126 3.86 -3.33 -5.86
C ASP A 126 3.76 -3.63 -4.35
N LEU A 127 4.01 -4.87 -3.95
CA LEU A 127 4.15 -5.32 -2.55
C LEU A 127 5.62 -5.64 -2.28
N THR A 128 6.16 -5.24 -1.13
CA THR A 128 7.56 -5.58 -0.79
C THR A 128 7.64 -6.89 -0.01
N SER A 129 8.63 -7.72 -0.32
CA SER A 129 8.97 -8.88 0.52
C SER A 129 9.30 -8.50 1.96
N ALA A 130 9.85 -7.31 2.22
CA ALA A 130 10.20 -6.87 3.58
C ALA A 130 8.99 -6.77 4.51
N GLU A 131 7.87 -6.22 4.02
CA GLU A 131 6.62 -6.12 4.78
C GLU A 131 6.01 -7.51 5.04
N VAL A 132 5.99 -8.37 4.02
CA VAL A 132 5.48 -9.76 4.11
C VAL A 132 6.34 -10.60 5.06
N ASN A 133 7.67 -10.44 4.99
CA ASN A 133 8.64 -11.11 5.85
C ASN A 133 8.44 -10.78 7.32
N LEU A 134 8.26 -9.49 7.65
CA LEU A 134 8.10 -9.02 9.02
C LEU A 134 6.88 -9.68 9.68
N ASP A 135 5.73 -9.69 9.01
CA ASP A 135 4.51 -10.28 9.58
C ASP A 135 4.56 -11.81 9.64
N LEU A 136 5.12 -12.48 8.63
CA LEU A 136 5.28 -13.94 8.66
C LEU A 136 6.25 -14.38 9.76
N THR A 137 7.41 -13.73 9.89
CA THR A 137 8.39 -14.07 10.95
C THR A 137 7.87 -13.73 12.35
N ASN A 138 7.10 -12.64 12.51
CA ASN A 138 6.40 -12.33 13.75
C ASN A 138 5.35 -13.40 14.11
N LEU A 139 4.57 -13.89 13.14
CA LEU A 139 3.62 -14.99 13.35
C LEU A 139 4.31 -16.30 13.72
N ILE A 140 5.40 -16.65 13.03
CA ILE A 140 6.17 -17.88 13.31
C ILE A 140 6.76 -17.80 14.73
N LYS A 141 7.33 -16.65 15.10
CA LYS A 141 7.89 -16.40 16.43
C LYS A 141 6.84 -16.40 17.53
N SER A 142 5.67 -15.80 17.31
CA SER A 142 4.57 -15.82 18.30
C SER A 142 3.94 -17.21 18.45
N SER A 143 4.06 -18.06 17.43
CA SER A 143 3.75 -19.50 17.49
C SER A 143 4.81 -20.32 18.22
N GLY A 144 5.84 -19.70 18.81
CA GLY A 144 6.92 -20.36 19.55
C GLY A 144 7.98 -21.04 18.67
N LEU A 145 7.99 -20.77 17.37
CA LEU A 145 8.88 -21.40 16.39
C LEU A 145 10.03 -20.49 15.98
N TYR A 146 11.10 -21.08 15.45
CA TYR A 146 12.25 -20.37 14.90
C TYR A 146 12.16 -20.27 13.37
N SER A 147 12.67 -19.19 12.79
CA SER A 147 12.74 -19.01 11.33
C SER A 147 14.08 -18.45 10.88
N ILE A 148 14.56 -18.96 9.75
CA ILE A 148 15.66 -18.39 8.96
C ILE A 148 15.07 -17.83 7.67
N VAL A 149 15.51 -16.64 7.28
CA VAL A 149 15.09 -15.98 6.03
C VAL A 149 16.30 -15.82 5.13
N ASN A 150 16.18 -16.23 3.87
CA ASN A 150 17.13 -15.91 2.81
C ASN A 150 16.45 -14.98 1.80
N GLU A 151 17.18 -14.03 1.21
CA GLU A 151 16.68 -13.08 0.22
C GLU A 151 17.60 -13.05 -1.02
N ASP A 152 17.07 -13.19 -2.24
CA ASP A 152 17.83 -12.90 -3.48
C ASP A 152 17.90 -11.37 -3.64
N ILE A 153 19.09 -10.81 -3.36
CA ILE A 153 19.41 -9.38 -3.42
C ILE A 153 19.02 -8.72 -4.77
N ARG A 154 18.91 -9.49 -5.86
CA ARG A 154 18.59 -8.99 -7.20
C ARG A 154 17.08 -9.03 -7.50
N THR A 155 16.31 -9.97 -6.95
CA THR A 155 14.86 -10.08 -7.21
C THR A 155 13.98 -9.68 -6.01
N THR A 156 14.60 -9.50 -4.84
CA THR A 156 13.97 -9.35 -3.51
C THR A 156 13.02 -10.49 -3.13
N ASP A 157 13.10 -11.65 -3.79
CA ASP A 157 12.36 -12.86 -3.42
C ASP A 157 12.91 -13.46 -2.13
N ILE A 158 12.04 -14.02 -1.27
CA ILE A 158 12.43 -14.55 0.04
C ILE A 158 12.05 -16.01 0.25
N ASP A 159 12.97 -16.76 0.86
CA ASP A 159 12.76 -18.14 1.34
C ASP A 159 12.78 -18.16 2.88
N ILE A 160 11.60 -18.27 3.50
CA ILE A 160 11.46 -18.44 4.94
C ILE A 160 11.45 -19.94 5.27
N THR A 161 12.43 -20.41 6.04
CA THR A 161 12.53 -21.79 6.51
C THR A 161 12.24 -21.84 8.01
N VAL A 162 11.29 -22.69 8.42
CA VAL A 162 10.76 -22.77 9.79
C VAL A 162 11.29 -24.01 10.50
N PHE A 163 11.71 -23.84 11.75
CA PHE A 163 12.25 -24.88 12.64
C PHE A 163 11.54 -24.83 14.00
N LYS A 164 11.65 -25.91 14.77
CA LYS A 164 11.10 -25.97 16.14
C LYS A 164 11.74 -24.92 17.07
N ASP A 165 13.07 -24.82 16.99
CA ASP A 165 13.91 -23.97 17.82
C ASP A 165 15.23 -23.69 17.08
N SER A 166 16.06 -22.79 17.62
CA SER A 166 17.32 -22.37 17.00
C SER A 166 18.43 -23.43 17.04
N VAL A 167 18.36 -24.41 17.95
CA VAL A 167 19.31 -25.54 18.01
C VAL A 167 18.98 -26.54 16.89
N SER A 168 17.70 -26.74 16.63
CA SER A 168 17.14 -27.56 15.54
C SER A 168 17.34 -26.96 14.14
N ALA A 169 17.94 -25.77 14.01
CA ALA A 169 18.24 -25.12 12.72
C ALA A 169 19.24 -25.91 11.86
N ALA A 170 20.02 -26.81 12.45
CA ALA A 170 20.87 -27.77 11.73
C ALA A 170 20.13 -29.08 11.33
N GLY A 171 18.87 -29.23 11.71
CA GLY A 171 18.03 -30.40 11.44
C GLY A 171 17.12 -30.24 10.22
N GLN A 172 16.14 -31.14 10.09
CA GLN A 172 15.12 -31.03 9.05
C GLN A 172 14.09 -29.93 9.42
N PRO A 173 13.76 -29.00 8.52
CA PRO A 173 12.79 -27.95 8.81
C PRO A 173 11.37 -28.51 8.95
N LEU A 174 10.55 -27.79 9.73
CA LEU A 174 9.13 -28.06 9.90
C LEU A 174 8.31 -27.53 8.73
N ALA A 175 8.69 -26.38 8.14
CA ALA A 175 7.99 -25.82 6.99
C ALA A 175 8.88 -24.91 6.15
N ARG A 176 8.44 -24.61 4.93
CA ARG A 176 9.04 -23.61 4.04
C ARG A 176 7.99 -22.69 3.44
N ILE A 177 8.33 -21.41 3.25
CA ILE A 177 7.50 -20.40 2.59
C ILE A 177 8.39 -19.63 1.62
N SER A 178 8.27 -19.93 0.33
CA SER A 178 8.95 -19.23 -0.76
C SER A 178 8.03 -18.14 -1.31
N VAL A 179 8.41 -16.86 -1.21
CA VAL A 179 7.63 -15.72 -1.68
C VAL A 179 8.34 -15.06 -2.86
N ASN A 180 7.71 -15.11 -4.04
CA ASN A 180 8.32 -14.76 -5.32
C ASN A 180 7.53 -13.65 -6.03
N HIS A 181 8.20 -12.61 -6.51
CA HIS A 181 7.59 -11.53 -7.28
C HIS A 181 7.24 -11.95 -8.71
N THR A 182 6.14 -11.44 -9.25
CA THR A 182 5.78 -11.65 -10.65
C THR A 182 4.98 -10.49 -11.25
N ASP A 183 5.18 -10.23 -12.55
CA ASP A 183 4.35 -9.30 -13.35
C ASP A 183 2.98 -9.91 -13.73
N LYS A 184 2.77 -11.22 -13.46
CA LYS A 184 1.59 -11.98 -13.92
C LYS A 184 0.34 -11.76 -13.07
N ILE A 185 0.46 -11.12 -11.91
CA ILE A 185 -0.64 -10.87 -10.97
C ILE A 185 -0.62 -9.42 -10.51
N THR A 186 -1.78 -8.90 -10.14
CA THR A 186 -1.97 -7.53 -9.65
C THR A 186 -3.02 -7.54 -8.55
N ARG A 187 -2.79 -6.83 -7.45
CA ARG A 187 -3.79 -6.67 -6.38
C ARG A 187 -4.98 -5.84 -6.84
N GLU A 188 -6.16 -6.21 -6.33
CA GLU A 188 -7.30 -5.31 -6.30
C GLU A 188 -6.92 -4.07 -5.49
N SER A 189 -6.82 -2.95 -6.17
CA SER A 189 -6.27 -1.71 -5.62
C SER A 189 -6.88 -0.52 -6.36
N GLY A 190 -6.87 0.62 -5.70
CA GLY A 190 -7.37 1.87 -6.26
C GLY A 190 -6.91 3.06 -5.44
N THR A 191 -7.20 4.26 -5.95
CA THR A 191 -6.87 5.52 -5.25
C THR A 191 -8.06 5.96 -4.39
N LEU A 192 -7.80 6.27 -3.13
CA LEU A 192 -8.79 6.76 -2.17
C LEU A 192 -8.42 8.19 -1.76
N VAL A 193 -9.38 9.10 -1.88
CA VAL A 193 -9.27 10.48 -1.41
C VAL A 193 -10.42 10.72 -0.44
N ILE A 194 -10.08 10.82 0.85
CA ILE A 194 -11.03 11.05 1.93
C ILE A 194 -10.93 12.50 2.34
N VAL A 195 -12.07 13.19 2.35
CA VAL A 195 -12.23 14.52 2.95
C VAL A 195 -13.11 14.36 4.18
N LEU A 196 -12.60 14.70 5.36
CA LEU A 196 -13.42 14.70 6.58
C LEU A 196 -14.16 16.04 6.74
N SER A 197 -15.42 15.95 7.16
CA SER A 197 -16.26 17.09 7.54
C SER A 197 -16.33 17.23 9.07
N ASN A 198 -17.28 18.04 9.55
CA ASN A 198 -17.87 18.05 10.91
C ASN A 198 -16.93 18.03 12.14
N LEU A 199 -15.65 18.38 11.97
CA LEU A 199 -14.67 18.47 13.05
C LEU A 199 -15.12 19.40 14.20
N SER A 200 -15.93 20.42 13.92
CA SER A 200 -16.53 21.34 14.89
C SER A 200 -17.39 20.65 15.97
N GLU A 201 -17.87 19.44 15.71
CA GLU A 201 -18.72 18.66 16.64
C GLU A 201 -17.90 17.79 17.61
N LEU A 202 -16.57 17.72 17.43
CA LEU A 202 -15.68 16.80 18.14
C LEU A 202 -14.90 17.52 19.25
N LYS A 203 -14.60 16.79 20.32
CA LYS A 203 -13.85 17.34 21.46
C LYS A 203 -12.38 17.56 21.13
N THR A 204 -11.73 18.50 21.81
CA THR A 204 -10.34 18.91 21.55
C THR A 204 -9.35 17.74 21.57
N GLU A 205 -9.53 16.75 22.45
CA GLU A 205 -8.67 15.56 22.54
C GLU A 205 -8.89 14.60 21.35
N GLN A 206 -10.15 14.46 20.92
CA GLN A 206 -10.54 13.64 19.75
C GLN A 206 -9.99 14.26 18.46
N LEU A 207 -10.04 15.59 18.37
CA LEU A 207 -9.47 16.36 17.28
C LEU A 207 -7.94 16.21 17.20
N GLU A 208 -7.24 16.16 18.34
CA GLU A 208 -5.79 15.88 18.33
C GLU A 208 -5.46 14.49 17.80
N GLU A 209 -6.22 13.45 18.15
CA GLU A 209 -6.00 12.11 17.59
C GLU A 209 -6.25 12.08 16.08
N ILE A 210 -7.36 12.67 15.60
CA ILE A 210 -7.71 12.75 14.17
C ILE A 210 -6.63 13.52 13.40
N ILE A 211 -6.31 14.74 13.84
CA ILE A 211 -5.36 15.63 13.16
C ILE A 211 -3.97 14.99 13.15
N ASN A 212 -3.49 14.38 14.23
CA ASN A 212 -2.16 13.77 14.23
C ASN A 212 -2.08 12.47 13.42
N SER A 213 -3.14 11.65 13.40
CA SER A 213 -3.13 10.36 12.68
C SER A 213 -3.26 10.50 11.16
N THR A 214 -4.01 11.49 10.66
CA THR A 214 -4.43 11.53 9.25
C THR A 214 -3.62 12.51 8.39
N SER A 215 -2.42 12.07 7.97
CA SER A 215 -1.55 12.84 7.05
C SER A 215 -2.07 12.88 5.61
N GLU A 216 -2.84 11.86 5.24
CA GLU A 216 -3.30 11.53 3.90
C GLU A 216 -4.75 11.89 3.62
N PHE A 217 -5.44 12.51 4.57
CA PHE A 217 -6.80 13.04 4.39
C PHE A 217 -6.77 14.55 4.14
N SER A 218 -7.84 15.06 3.57
CA SER A 218 -8.16 16.49 3.53
C SER A 218 -9.30 16.78 4.49
N PHE A 219 -9.55 18.06 4.76
CA PHE A 219 -10.58 18.50 5.71
C PHE A 219 -11.41 19.62 5.09
N ILE A 220 -12.72 19.57 5.34
CA ILE A 220 -13.57 20.76 5.20
C ILE A 220 -13.21 21.69 6.37
N LEU A 221 -12.67 22.86 6.07
CA LEU A 221 -12.37 23.86 7.08
C LEU A 221 -13.70 24.43 7.62
N PRO A 222 -14.00 24.33 8.92
CA PRO A 222 -15.17 24.98 9.51
C PRO A 222 -15.04 26.50 9.42
N ARG A 223 -16.18 27.20 9.34
CA ARG A 223 -16.24 28.65 9.05
C ARG A 223 -16.81 29.51 10.18
N ASN A 224 -17.31 28.90 11.26
CA ASN A 224 -17.90 29.67 12.35
C ASN A 224 -16.80 30.38 13.16
N LEU A 225 -17.13 31.51 13.77
CA LEU A 225 -16.18 32.25 14.64
C LEU A 225 -15.81 31.45 15.91
N GLU A 226 -16.67 30.52 16.32
CA GLU A 226 -16.44 29.60 17.44
C GLU A 226 -15.35 28.57 17.12
N ASP A 227 -15.17 28.22 15.83
CA ASP A 227 -14.18 27.24 15.36
C ASP A 227 -12.77 27.82 15.15
N ILE A 228 -12.51 29.08 15.51
CA ILE A 228 -11.24 29.77 15.19
C ILE A 228 -10.01 29.03 15.75
N GLU A 229 -10.09 28.39 16.92
CA GLU A 229 -8.97 27.59 17.46
C GLU A 229 -8.68 26.36 16.59
N LEU A 230 -9.72 25.65 16.15
CA LEU A 230 -9.64 24.50 15.25
C LEU A 230 -9.13 24.91 13.85
N GLN A 231 -9.60 26.02 13.31
CA GLN A 231 -9.09 26.58 12.05
C GLN A 231 -7.58 26.87 12.14
N ASN A 232 -7.15 27.57 13.19
CA ASN A 232 -5.73 27.87 13.42
C ASN A 232 -4.88 26.60 13.56
N LYS A 233 -5.38 25.58 14.27
CA LYS A 233 -4.70 24.29 14.46
C LYS A 233 -4.50 23.55 13.13
N LEU A 234 -5.55 23.45 12.33
CA LEU A 234 -5.52 22.83 11.00
C LEU A 234 -4.55 23.54 10.03
N ILE A 235 -4.47 24.87 10.10
CA ILE A 235 -3.54 25.68 9.31
C ILE A 235 -2.10 25.52 9.81
N HIS A 236 -1.87 25.58 11.13
CA HIS A 236 -0.55 25.41 11.76
C HIS A 236 0.06 24.05 11.43
N ASP A 237 -0.73 22.99 11.52
CA ASP A 237 -0.33 21.60 11.25
C ASP A 237 -0.32 21.27 9.74
N LYS A 238 -0.49 22.29 8.89
CA LYS A 238 -0.37 22.24 7.41
C LYS A 238 -1.22 21.16 6.78
N LYS A 239 -2.46 21.01 7.27
CA LYS A 239 -3.43 20.08 6.70
C LYS A 239 -3.89 20.53 5.32
N ASP A 240 -4.41 19.59 4.54
CA ASP A 240 -4.94 19.87 3.21
C ASP A 240 -6.38 20.35 3.32
N LEU A 241 -6.58 21.65 3.10
CA LEU A 241 -7.83 22.34 3.41
C LEU A 241 -8.65 22.63 2.16
N ILE A 242 -9.93 22.30 2.26
CA ILE A 242 -10.98 22.64 1.30
C ILE A 242 -12.02 23.45 2.08
N ILE A 243 -12.54 24.54 1.51
CA ILE A 243 -13.77 25.15 2.03
C ILE A 243 -14.94 24.70 1.18
N ASN A 244 -16.03 24.29 1.83
CA ASN A 244 -17.32 24.10 1.19
C ASN A 244 -18.12 25.40 1.23
N LEU A 245 -18.46 25.94 0.05
CA LEU A 245 -19.35 27.08 -0.13
C LEU A 245 -20.65 26.62 -0.79
N SER A 246 -21.78 27.19 -0.37
CA SER A 246 -23.12 26.82 -0.83
C SER A 246 -23.63 27.74 -1.93
N VAL A 247 -24.19 27.14 -3.00
CA VAL A 247 -24.85 27.87 -4.10
C VAL A 247 -26.33 27.48 -4.14
N GLY A 248 -27.23 28.47 -4.22
CA GLY A 248 -28.67 28.23 -4.23
C GLY A 248 -29.50 29.35 -4.87
N GLU A 249 -30.78 29.35 -4.58
CA GLU A 249 -31.73 30.37 -5.06
C GLU A 249 -31.70 31.65 -4.22
N LYS A 250 -32.29 32.72 -4.73
CA LYS A 250 -32.31 34.06 -4.09
C LYS A 250 -32.82 34.06 -2.65
N GLU A 251 -33.78 33.20 -2.34
CA GLU A 251 -34.46 33.13 -1.04
C GLU A 251 -33.72 32.23 -0.03
N ALA A 252 -32.68 31.52 -0.44
CA ALA A 252 -31.92 30.61 0.42
C ALA A 252 -30.90 31.38 1.27
N VAL A 253 -31.36 31.89 2.43
CA VAL A 253 -30.57 32.72 3.38
C VAL A 253 -29.20 32.11 3.73
N GLU A 254 -29.14 30.79 3.89
CA GLU A 254 -27.92 30.02 4.24
C GLU A 254 -26.96 29.78 3.05
N THR A 255 -27.03 30.59 1.99
CA THR A 255 -26.18 30.44 0.79
C THR A 255 -25.08 31.48 0.67
N ASP A 256 -23.89 31.01 0.27
CA ASP A 256 -22.76 31.87 -0.05
C ASP A 256 -22.97 32.63 -1.36
N PHE A 257 -23.63 32.01 -2.34
CA PHE A 257 -23.93 32.64 -3.64
C PHE A 257 -25.33 32.28 -4.11
N SER A 258 -26.14 33.29 -4.43
CA SER A 258 -27.41 33.07 -5.14
C SER A 258 -27.18 33.07 -6.66
N LEU A 259 -28.02 32.35 -7.39
CA LEU A 259 -27.97 32.25 -8.86
C LEU A 259 -28.11 33.58 -9.61
N ASP A 260 -28.68 34.59 -8.96
CA ASP A 260 -28.96 35.92 -9.49
C ASP A 260 -28.03 37.02 -8.96
N MET A 261 -27.03 36.67 -8.14
CA MET A 261 -26.06 37.60 -7.56
C MET A 261 -25.29 38.38 -8.64
N GLU A 262 -25.08 39.68 -8.44
CA GLU A 262 -24.41 40.52 -9.44
C GLU A 262 -22.91 40.20 -9.55
N ASP A 263 -22.34 40.36 -10.76
CA ASP A 263 -20.90 40.14 -11.00
C ASP A 263 -19.98 41.02 -10.12
N LYS A 264 -20.50 42.14 -9.60
CA LYS A 264 -19.81 43.00 -8.64
C LYS A 264 -19.81 42.40 -7.23
N GLU A 265 -20.94 41.85 -6.80
CA GLU A 265 -21.11 41.21 -5.49
C GLU A 265 -20.30 39.91 -5.43
N ILE A 266 -20.35 39.08 -6.48
CA ILE A 266 -19.51 37.88 -6.63
C ILE A 266 -18.03 38.24 -6.45
N LYS A 267 -17.55 39.27 -7.16
CA LYS A 267 -16.15 39.75 -7.05
C LYS A 267 -15.80 40.24 -5.65
N GLN A 268 -16.71 40.93 -4.97
CA GLN A 268 -16.49 41.39 -3.61
C GLN A 268 -16.45 40.20 -2.63
N ARG A 269 -17.38 39.24 -2.72
CA ARG A 269 -17.47 38.09 -1.81
C ARG A 269 -16.33 37.09 -1.99
N VAL A 270 -15.92 36.82 -3.24
CA VAL A 270 -14.70 36.04 -3.56
C VAL A 270 -13.44 36.75 -3.04
N LYS A 271 -13.35 38.07 -3.15
CA LYS A 271 -12.21 38.84 -2.60
C LYS A 271 -12.16 38.77 -1.08
N SER A 272 -13.28 38.95 -0.38
CA SER A 272 -13.33 38.84 1.10
C SER A 272 -12.91 37.44 1.54
N PHE A 273 -13.50 36.39 0.96
CA PHE A 273 -13.11 35.00 1.21
C PHE A 273 -11.59 34.78 1.11
N ASN A 274 -10.91 35.36 0.12
CA ASN A 274 -9.47 35.18 -0.05
C ASN A 274 -8.62 36.02 0.94
N VAL A 275 -9.20 37.04 1.58
CA VAL A 275 -8.59 37.75 2.70
C VAL A 275 -8.79 36.98 4.00
N ASP A 276 -9.95 36.36 4.17
CA ASP A 276 -10.32 35.59 5.36
C ASP A 276 -9.59 34.22 5.42
N PHE A 277 -9.42 33.56 4.28
CA PHE A 277 -8.86 32.19 4.16
C PHE A 277 -7.65 32.08 3.19
N PRO A 278 -6.58 32.90 3.35
CA PRO A 278 -5.47 33.01 2.39
C PRO A 278 -4.57 31.76 2.28
N SER A 279 -4.81 30.74 3.12
CA SER A 279 -4.13 29.43 3.07
C SER A 279 -4.87 28.38 2.22
N VAL A 280 -6.14 28.61 1.89
CA VAL A 280 -7.02 27.62 1.26
C VAL A 280 -6.90 27.67 -0.26
N LYS A 281 -6.51 26.55 -0.86
CA LYS A 281 -6.32 26.43 -2.32
C LYS A 281 -7.52 25.84 -3.05
N TYR A 282 -8.55 25.44 -2.32
CA TYR A 282 -9.66 24.64 -2.85
C TYR A 282 -11.01 25.09 -2.32
N VAL A 283 -11.93 25.33 -3.25
CA VAL A 283 -13.33 25.63 -2.95
C VAL A 283 -14.20 24.53 -3.57
N LEU A 284 -14.86 23.75 -2.73
CA LEU A 284 -15.97 22.91 -3.14
C LEU A 284 -17.22 23.79 -3.24
N LEU A 285 -17.84 23.83 -4.41
CA LEU A 285 -19.18 24.41 -4.58
C LEU A 285 -20.22 23.30 -4.44
N SER A 286 -20.92 23.28 -3.30
CA SER A 286 -22.11 22.47 -3.10
C SER A 286 -23.37 23.23 -3.54
N THR A 287 -24.43 22.51 -3.90
CA THR A 287 -25.76 23.13 -4.12
C THR A 287 -26.77 22.60 -3.12
N THR A 288 -27.68 23.46 -2.69
CA THR A 288 -28.78 23.11 -1.78
C THR A 288 -29.89 22.34 -2.51
N ASP A 289 -30.15 22.67 -3.78
CA ASP A 289 -31.05 21.93 -4.67
C ASP A 289 -30.25 21.21 -5.78
N PRO A 290 -30.51 19.92 -6.06
CA PRO A 290 -29.94 19.21 -7.22
C PRO A 290 -30.45 19.68 -8.60
N ASN A 291 -31.60 20.36 -8.69
CA ASN A 291 -32.21 20.76 -9.97
C ASN A 291 -31.63 22.05 -10.58
N ILE A 292 -30.82 22.79 -9.81
CA ILE A 292 -30.19 24.05 -10.21
C ILE A 292 -29.23 23.84 -11.41
N GLN A 293 -29.37 24.67 -12.45
CA GLN A 293 -28.46 24.71 -13.60
C GLN A 293 -27.11 25.36 -13.22
N LYS A 294 -26.25 24.58 -12.58
CA LYS A 294 -25.01 25.02 -11.92
C LYS A 294 -24.05 25.77 -12.84
N ASP A 295 -23.92 25.34 -14.10
CA ASP A 295 -22.81 25.67 -15.00
C ASP A 295 -22.58 27.18 -15.18
N LYS A 296 -23.65 27.98 -15.26
CA LYS A 296 -23.58 29.43 -15.52
C LYS A 296 -22.91 30.20 -14.37
N ILE A 297 -23.20 29.83 -13.12
CA ILE A 297 -22.59 30.46 -11.93
C ILE A 297 -21.29 29.75 -11.52
N TYR A 298 -21.21 28.43 -11.71
CA TYR A 298 -20.01 27.65 -11.44
C TYR A 298 -18.80 28.17 -12.23
N ASN A 299 -18.95 28.41 -13.53
CA ASN A 299 -17.86 28.91 -14.37
C ASN A 299 -17.43 30.33 -13.97
N LYS A 300 -18.38 31.23 -13.66
CA LYS A 300 -18.08 32.57 -13.14
C LYS A 300 -17.29 32.53 -11.83
N LEU A 301 -17.73 31.70 -10.88
CA LEU A 301 -17.04 31.53 -9.60
C LEU A 301 -15.64 30.94 -9.81
N ALA A 302 -15.48 29.94 -10.68
CA ALA A 302 -14.18 29.37 -11.02
C ALA A 302 -13.24 30.39 -11.67
N GLU A 303 -13.73 31.26 -12.55
CA GLU A 303 -12.95 32.35 -13.16
C GLU A 303 -12.52 33.42 -12.13
N GLU A 304 -13.38 33.77 -11.17
CA GLU A 304 -13.03 34.74 -10.11
C GLU A 304 -12.08 34.14 -9.06
N PHE A 305 -12.30 32.90 -8.59
CA PHE A 305 -11.40 32.23 -7.64
C PHE A 305 -10.01 31.97 -8.25
N ALA A 306 -9.92 31.61 -9.53
CA ALA A 306 -8.64 31.36 -10.20
C ALA A 306 -7.70 32.59 -10.23
N LYS A 307 -8.22 33.81 -10.09
CA LYS A 307 -7.41 35.05 -10.00
C LYS A 307 -6.59 35.14 -8.71
N PHE A 308 -6.87 34.29 -7.73
CA PHE A 308 -6.20 34.20 -6.44
C PHE A 308 -5.45 32.86 -6.23
N ASP A 309 -5.23 32.08 -7.30
CA ASP A 309 -4.70 30.69 -7.24
C ASP A 309 -5.59 29.70 -6.46
N VAL A 310 -6.86 30.06 -6.23
CA VAL A 310 -7.87 29.19 -5.60
C VAL A 310 -8.58 28.36 -6.67
N LYS A 311 -8.55 27.04 -6.54
CA LYS A 311 -9.16 26.12 -7.48
C LYS A 311 -10.56 25.69 -7.02
N THR A 312 -11.57 26.05 -7.81
CA THR A 312 -12.95 25.58 -7.64
C THR A 312 -13.11 24.11 -8.06
N ILE A 313 -13.95 23.38 -7.33
CA ILE A 313 -14.24 21.95 -7.48
C ILE A 313 -15.76 21.77 -7.57
N PRO A 314 -16.29 20.98 -8.53
CA PRO A 314 -17.70 20.67 -8.60
C PRO A 314 -18.07 19.54 -7.63
N ASP A 315 -19.25 19.61 -7.02
CA ASP A 315 -19.75 18.55 -6.11
C ASP A 315 -19.93 17.19 -6.80
N THR A 316 -20.07 17.17 -8.13
CA THR A 316 -20.13 15.97 -8.96
C THR A 316 -18.82 15.16 -8.99
N LEU A 317 -17.70 15.74 -8.56
CA LEU A 317 -16.43 15.02 -8.40
C LEU A 317 -16.45 14.04 -7.21
N PHE A 318 -17.30 14.30 -6.22
CA PHE A 318 -17.37 13.55 -4.97
C PHE A 318 -18.44 12.46 -5.05
N PHE A 319 -18.06 11.24 -4.72
CA PHE A 319 -19.02 10.20 -4.38
C PHE A 319 -19.65 10.52 -3.01
N LYS A 320 -20.97 10.75 -3.03
CA LYS A 320 -21.79 10.98 -1.84
C LYS A 320 -22.43 9.66 -1.40
N PHE A 321 -22.43 9.40 -0.09
CA PHE A 321 -23.21 8.31 0.51
C PHE A 321 -24.69 8.73 0.64
N PRO A 322 -25.64 7.77 0.68
CA PRO A 322 -27.06 8.08 0.88
C PRO A 322 -27.36 8.46 2.34
N ASP A 323 -26.57 7.93 3.28
CA ASP A 323 -26.48 8.41 4.64
C ASP A 323 -25.59 9.65 4.70
N VAL A 324 -26.05 10.70 5.38
CA VAL A 324 -25.21 11.88 5.68
C VAL A 324 -24.19 11.51 6.76
N GLU A 325 -24.64 10.92 7.87
CA GLU A 325 -23.81 10.56 9.02
C GLU A 325 -23.43 9.06 9.03
N ILE A 326 -22.12 8.82 9.18
CA ILE A 326 -21.51 7.50 9.29
C ILE A 326 -21.16 7.24 10.76
N ASN A 327 -21.93 6.35 11.39
CA ASN A 327 -21.66 5.86 12.73
C ASN A 327 -20.94 4.49 12.70
N SER A 328 -20.47 4.02 13.86
CA SER A 328 -19.61 2.83 13.97
C SER A 328 -20.16 1.56 13.31
N SER A 329 -21.49 1.34 13.27
CA SER A 329 -22.07 0.14 12.64
C SER A 329 -22.11 0.22 11.10
N LYS A 330 -22.02 1.42 10.51
CA LYS A 330 -21.99 1.63 9.05
C LYS A 330 -20.58 1.52 8.45
N VAL A 331 -19.52 1.64 9.26
CA VAL A 331 -18.12 1.73 8.82
C VAL A 331 -17.74 0.62 7.82
N GLN A 332 -18.06 -0.65 8.10
CA GLN A 332 -17.69 -1.75 7.18
C GLN A 332 -18.42 -1.65 5.83
N SER A 333 -19.66 -1.15 5.81
CA SER A 333 -20.42 -0.93 4.57
C SER A 333 -19.81 0.19 3.74
N VAL A 334 -19.38 1.28 4.40
CA VAL A 334 -18.65 2.39 3.79
C VAL A 334 -17.32 1.90 3.20
N ILE A 335 -16.50 1.20 3.98
CA ILE A 335 -15.22 0.63 3.55
C ILE A 335 -15.38 -0.33 2.36
N ASN A 336 -16.35 -1.25 2.42
CA ASN A 336 -16.63 -2.18 1.32
C ASN A 336 -17.08 -1.44 0.04
N THR A 337 -17.91 -0.39 0.18
CA THR A 337 -18.35 0.45 -0.94
C THR A 337 -17.19 1.23 -1.55
N LEU A 338 -16.34 1.83 -0.72
CA LEU A 338 -15.13 2.55 -1.15
C LEU A 338 -14.16 1.62 -1.87
N LYS A 339 -13.89 0.43 -1.31
CA LYS A 339 -13.06 -0.61 -1.94
C LYS A 339 -13.61 -1.02 -3.31
N ALA A 340 -14.89 -1.37 -3.39
CA ALA A 340 -15.53 -1.80 -4.64
C ALA A 340 -15.49 -0.70 -5.71
N LYS A 341 -15.78 0.56 -5.35
CA LYS A 341 -15.67 1.69 -6.29
C LYS A 341 -14.24 1.95 -6.71
N ALA A 342 -13.30 2.05 -5.77
CA ALA A 342 -11.89 2.32 -6.06
C ALA A 342 -11.27 1.25 -6.97
N SER A 343 -11.62 -0.03 -6.81
CA SER A 343 -11.20 -1.10 -7.73
C SER A 343 -11.83 -0.97 -9.12
N ASN A 344 -13.11 -0.61 -9.22
CA ASN A 344 -13.84 -0.55 -10.51
C ASN A 344 -13.51 0.69 -11.36
N SER A 345 -13.34 1.87 -10.74
CA SER A 345 -12.99 3.12 -11.45
C SER A 345 -11.51 3.51 -11.31
N GLY A 346 -10.69 2.70 -10.65
CA GLY A 346 -9.29 2.98 -10.29
C GLY A 346 -9.11 4.09 -9.23
N LYS A 347 -10.17 4.84 -8.93
CA LYS A 347 -10.19 5.95 -7.96
C LYS A 347 -11.59 6.26 -7.44
N VAL A 348 -11.69 6.69 -6.19
CA VAL A 348 -12.88 7.33 -5.62
C VAL A 348 -12.46 8.48 -4.70
N ILE A 349 -13.26 9.54 -4.72
CA ILE A 349 -13.09 10.77 -3.94
C ILE A 349 -14.40 10.94 -3.17
N THR A 350 -14.37 11.24 -1.87
CA THR A 350 -15.59 11.31 -1.05
C THR A 350 -15.43 12.33 0.08
N VAL A 351 -16.54 12.94 0.50
CA VAL A 351 -16.64 13.66 1.77
C VAL A 351 -17.34 12.75 2.75
N LEU A 352 -16.75 12.54 3.93
CA LEU A 352 -17.33 11.75 5.01
C LEU A 352 -17.64 12.66 6.21
N PHE A 353 -18.82 12.46 6.80
CA PHE A 353 -19.23 13.00 8.09
C PHE A 353 -19.31 11.80 9.04
N MET A 354 -18.64 11.85 10.19
CA MET A 354 -18.54 10.69 11.09
C MET A 354 -18.30 11.09 12.55
N ASP A 355 -18.81 10.27 13.46
CA ASP A 355 -18.49 10.35 14.88
C ASP A 355 -17.06 9.84 15.18
N TYR A 356 -16.52 10.15 16.35
CA TYR A 356 -15.14 9.79 16.74
C TYR A 356 -14.90 8.28 16.86
N ASP A 357 -15.88 7.48 17.27
CA ASP A 357 -15.75 6.03 17.35
C ASP A 357 -15.84 5.39 15.96
N ALA A 358 -16.70 5.92 15.09
CA ALA A 358 -16.76 5.58 13.68
C ALA A 358 -15.44 5.93 12.96
N PHE A 359 -14.85 7.09 13.27
CA PHE A 359 -13.54 7.49 12.77
C PHE A 359 -12.45 6.48 13.14
N LYS A 360 -12.31 6.08 14.41
CA LYS A 360 -11.26 5.13 14.83
C LYS A 360 -11.41 3.77 14.15
N ASN A 361 -12.65 3.27 14.07
CA ASN A 361 -12.97 2.04 13.34
C ASN A 361 -12.63 2.16 11.84
N PHE A 362 -12.98 3.30 11.22
CA PHE A 362 -12.68 3.59 9.82
C PHE A 362 -11.17 3.71 9.56
N TYR A 363 -10.42 4.37 10.44
CA TYR A 363 -8.98 4.55 10.30
C TYR A 363 -8.22 3.21 10.42
N SER A 364 -8.66 2.32 11.31
CA SER A 364 -8.16 0.94 11.39
C SER A 364 -8.33 0.20 10.05
N GLU A 365 -9.53 0.27 9.45
CA GLU A 365 -9.79 -0.32 8.13
C GLU A 365 -9.00 0.38 6.99
N VAL A 366 -8.70 1.68 7.11
CA VAL A 366 -7.80 2.40 6.18
C VAL A 366 -6.37 1.87 6.24
N LEU A 367 -5.85 1.50 7.42
CA LEU A 367 -4.57 0.81 7.54
C LEU A 367 -4.60 -0.58 6.88
N THR A 368 -5.69 -1.33 7.07
CA THR A 368 -5.93 -2.62 6.37
C THR A 368 -5.98 -2.44 4.84
N LEU A 369 -6.66 -1.41 4.33
CA LEU A 369 -6.71 -1.11 2.90
C LEU A 369 -5.36 -0.68 2.33
N LYS A 370 -4.58 0.14 3.05
CA LYS A 370 -3.18 0.47 2.69
C LYS A 370 -2.34 -0.80 2.52
N LYS A 371 -2.43 -1.74 3.47
CA LYS A 371 -1.73 -3.04 3.43
C LYS A 371 -2.13 -3.89 2.23
N GLN A 372 -3.41 -3.85 1.84
CA GLN A 372 -3.93 -4.50 0.63
C GLN A 372 -3.54 -3.80 -0.70
N GLY A 373 -2.84 -2.65 -0.65
CA GLY A 373 -2.32 -1.93 -1.82
C GLY A 373 -3.14 -0.72 -2.26
N PHE A 374 -4.18 -0.33 -1.51
CA PHE A 374 -4.94 0.90 -1.80
C PHE A 374 -4.14 2.15 -1.46
N LYS A 375 -4.24 3.17 -2.32
CA LYS A 375 -3.37 4.35 -2.29
C LYS A 375 -4.19 5.55 -1.80
N PHE A 376 -3.95 5.94 -0.56
CA PHE A 376 -4.57 7.12 0.04
C PHE A 376 -3.73 8.36 -0.26
N TYR A 377 -4.38 9.41 -0.74
CA TYR A 377 -3.79 10.73 -0.96
C TYR A 377 -4.77 11.79 -0.50
N ASN A 378 -4.24 12.86 0.08
CA ASN A 378 -5.04 14.07 0.25
C ASN A 378 -5.32 14.70 -1.12
N PHE A 379 -6.36 15.51 -1.18
CA PHE A 379 -6.92 16.09 -2.40
C PHE A 379 -5.88 16.89 -3.20
N SER A 380 -5.00 17.65 -2.54
CA SER A 380 -3.82 18.29 -3.16
C SER A 380 -2.92 17.30 -3.90
N GLN A 381 -2.45 16.26 -3.20
CA GLN A 381 -1.54 15.26 -3.76
C GLN A 381 -2.21 14.50 -4.91
N PHE A 382 -3.49 14.18 -4.77
CA PHE A 382 -4.28 13.51 -5.79
C PHE A 382 -4.41 14.36 -7.07
N LEU A 383 -4.84 15.62 -6.97
CA LEU A 383 -4.99 16.50 -8.13
C LEU A 383 -3.66 16.76 -8.84
N THR A 384 -2.56 16.89 -8.09
CA THR A 384 -1.21 17.02 -8.64
C THR A 384 -0.84 15.79 -9.48
N LYS A 385 -1.05 14.58 -8.93
CA LYS A 385 -0.76 13.31 -9.60
C LYS A 385 -1.65 13.05 -10.82
N GLU A 386 -2.92 13.42 -10.77
CA GLU A 386 -3.81 13.37 -11.94
C GLU A 386 -3.35 14.31 -13.05
N SER A 387 -3.01 15.57 -12.72
CA SER A 387 -2.47 16.53 -13.68
C SER A 387 -1.20 16.02 -14.35
N ASP A 388 -0.27 15.46 -13.57
CA ASP A 388 0.98 14.92 -14.11
C ASP A 388 0.79 13.62 -14.92
N ARG A 389 -0.21 12.80 -14.60
CA ARG A 389 -0.59 11.66 -15.44
C ARG A 389 -1.13 12.16 -16.79
N GLN A 390 -2.07 13.11 -16.78
CA GLN A 390 -2.66 13.68 -18.01
C GLN A 390 -1.60 14.32 -18.92
N LYS A 391 -0.64 15.07 -18.36
CA LYS A 391 0.53 15.60 -19.10
C LYS A 391 1.34 14.48 -19.76
N LYS A 392 1.66 13.41 -19.02
CA LYS A 392 2.43 12.26 -19.53
C LYS A 392 1.67 11.50 -20.62
N GLU A 393 0.37 11.28 -20.45
CA GLU A 393 -0.48 10.63 -21.46
C GLU A 393 -0.56 11.47 -22.75
N LYS A 394 -0.68 12.81 -22.65
CA LYS A 394 -0.68 13.71 -23.80
C LYS A 394 0.65 13.66 -24.57
N LEU A 395 1.78 13.82 -23.87
CA LEU A 395 3.12 13.72 -24.44
C LEU A 395 3.39 12.36 -25.11
N LEU A 396 2.84 11.28 -24.56
CA LEU A 396 3.00 9.94 -25.11
C LEU A 396 2.18 9.74 -26.40
N LYS A 397 0.96 10.30 -26.48
CA LYS A 397 0.16 10.36 -27.72
C LYS A 397 0.82 11.22 -28.79
N GLU A 398 1.31 12.41 -28.43
CA GLU A 398 2.01 13.33 -29.35
C GLU A 398 3.24 12.66 -29.98
N ARG A 399 4.03 11.93 -29.20
CA ARG A 399 5.15 11.11 -29.72
C ARG A 399 4.71 9.97 -30.64
N GLN A 400 3.65 9.25 -30.28
CA GLN A 400 3.11 8.18 -31.13
C GLN A 400 2.60 8.72 -32.49
N GLU A 401 1.99 9.91 -32.49
CA GLU A 401 1.59 10.59 -33.73
C GLU A 401 2.79 11.05 -34.56
N GLU A 402 3.82 11.63 -33.95
CA GLU A 402 5.06 11.99 -34.63
C GLU A 402 5.72 10.78 -35.30
N ASP A 403 5.86 9.67 -34.57
CA ASP A 403 6.48 8.45 -35.11
C ASP A 403 5.61 7.79 -36.18
N ALA A 404 4.28 7.93 -36.11
CA ALA A 404 3.37 7.51 -37.16
C ALA A 404 3.45 8.41 -38.42
N LYS A 405 3.69 9.72 -38.27
CA LYS A 405 3.92 10.66 -39.38
C LYS A 405 5.27 10.34 -40.06
N LYS A 406 6.36 10.27 -39.29
CA LYS A 406 7.71 9.88 -39.77
C LYS A 406 7.72 8.55 -40.52
N LYS A 407 6.91 7.56 -40.10
CA LYS A 407 6.75 6.27 -40.79
C LYS A 407 5.92 6.31 -42.09
N LYS A 408 5.12 7.36 -42.33
CA LYS A 408 4.39 7.57 -43.60
C LYS A 408 5.22 8.33 -44.63
N ASP A 409 6.05 9.27 -44.18
CA ASP A 409 6.88 10.10 -45.07
C ASP A 409 8.07 9.32 -45.67
N VAL A 410 8.51 8.23 -45.03
CA VAL A 410 9.41 7.23 -45.63
C VAL A 410 8.64 6.36 -46.65
N LYS A 411 8.37 6.93 -47.82
CA LYS A 411 8.00 6.13 -49.00
C LYS A 411 9.10 5.10 -49.30
N PRO A 412 8.76 3.89 -49.79
CA PRO A 412 9.75 2.88 -50.12
C PRO A 412 10.66 3.37 -51.25
N ALA A 413 11.98 3.34 -51.01
CA ALA A 413 12.97 3.62 -52.05
C ALA A 413 12.81 2.63 -53.21
N ASP A 414 12.87 3.16 -54.44
CA ASP A 414 12.45 2.45 -55.64
C ASP A 414 13.23 1.13 -55.86
N LYS A 415 12.49 0.02 -55.93
CA LYS A 415 13.02 -1.32 -56.22
C LYS A 415 13.20 -1.60 -57.72
N ASN A 416 13.43 -0.58 -58.54
CA ASN A 416 13.86 -0.71 -59.93
C ASN A 416 15.31 -1.21 -60.08
N LYS A 417 15.54 -2.50 -59.77
CA LYS A 417 16.67 -3.26 -60.32
C LYS A 417 16.15 -4.43 -61.15
N LYS A 418 16.24 -4.26 -62.48
CA LYS A 418 15.89 -5.30 -63.47
C LYS A 418 16.69 -6.59 -63.22
N PRO A 419 16.09 -7.78 -63.43
CA PRO A 419 16.83 -9.03 -63.44
C PRO A 419 17.75 -9.09 -64.69
N VAL A 420 19.07 -9.14 -64.48
CA VAL A 420 20.01 -9.44 -65.56
C VAL A 420 19.96 -10.94 -65.84
N GLN A 421 19.25 -11.32 -66.90
CA GLN A 421 19.37 -12.66 -67.46
C GLN A 421 20.77 -12.84 -68.05
N LYS A 422 21.45 -13.94 -67.69
CA LYS A 422 22.57 -14.46 -68.47
C LYS A 422 22.37 -15.96 -68.64
N LYS A 423 22.15 -16.40 -69.88
CA LYS A 423 21.97 -17.81 -70.23
C LYS A 423 23.31 -18.55 -70.26
N THR A 424 23.19 -19.87 -70.16
CA THR A 424 24.13 -20.93 -70.56
C THR A 424 24.61 -20.80 -72.02
N THR A 425 25.63 -21.54 -72.49
CA THR A 425 26.36 -22.71 -71.89
C THR A 425 27.90 -22.46 -71.93
N ASP A 426 28.92 -23.29 -72.26
CA ASP A 426 29.21 -24.70 -72.64
C ASP A 426 30.76 -24.90 -72.49
N THR A 427 31.47 -26.04 -72.36
CA THR A 427 31.24 -27.51 -72.31
C THR A 427 32.44 -28.16 -71.52
N LYS A 428 32.56 -29.52 -71.50
CA LYS A 428 33.78 -30.36 -71.24
C LYS A 428 34.26 -30.49 -69.77
N ASP A 429 34.17 -31.70 -69.16
CA ASP A 429 35.10 -32.87 -69.19
C ASP A 429 36.23 -32.78 -68.13
N THR A 430 36.66 -33.83 -67.40
CA THR A 430 36.33 -35.28 -67.43
C THR A 430 36.58 -36.00 -66.07
N LYS A 431 35.99 -37.21 -65.91
CA LYS A 431 36.51 -38.42 -65.19
C LYS A 431 36.90 -38.40 -63.69
N LYS A 432 36.23 -39.31 -62.95
CA LYS A 432 36.75 -40.25 -61.91
C LYS A 432 37.36 -39.63 -60.62
N LYS A 433 37.43 -40.32 -59.46
CA LYS A 433 37.36 -41.77 -59.15
C LYS A 433 36.77 -42.00 -57.74
N GLN A 434 36.12 -43.15 -57.50
CA GLN A 434 35.78 -43.63 -56.14
C GLN A 434 37.01 -44.29 -55.47
N THR A 435 37.09 -44.23 -54.13
CA THR A 435 37.43 -45.31 -53.15
C THR A 435 37.50 -44.69 -51.73
N THR A 436 36.62 -45.02 -50.75
CA THR A 436 36.68 -46.12 -49.74
C THR A 436 37.86 -46.02 -48.73
N THR A 437 37.78 -46.35 -47.43
CA THR A 437 36.71 -46.97 -46.59
C THR A 437 36.99 -46.84 -45.07
N ASN A 438 35.95 -46.98 -44.26
CA ASN A 438 35.84 -47.62 -42.92
C ASN A 438 37.10 -47.88 -42.06
N LYS A 439 37.06 -47.43 -40.79
CA LYS A 439 37.08 -48.25 -39.54
C LYS A 439 37.25 -47.35 -38.29
N LYS A 440 36.72 -47.69 -37.12
CA LYS A 440 35.81 -48.78 -36.74
C LYS A 440 34.92 -48.29 -35.58
#